data_AF-A0A3B8M9C7-F1
#
_entry.id   AF-A0A3B8M9C7-F1
#
_cell.length_a   1.000
_cell.length_b   1.000
_cell.length_c   1.000
_cell.angle_alpha   90.00
_cell.angle_beta   90.00
_cell.angle_gamma   90.00
#
_symmetry.space_group_name_H-M   'P 1'
#
loop_
_entity.id
_entity.type
_entity.pdbx_description
1 polymer ?
#
loop_
_entity_poly.entity_id
_entity_poly.type
_entity_poly.pdbx_seq_one_letter_code
_entity_poly.pdbx_strand_id
1 'polypeptide(L)'
;MIQVRRQYGRPVRGGRFALLVLLVGAACGEDPEGRAAYVESGCPRCHGSDLQGTRLGPSLKGLNAHWDREGLTAFLARPDSFRTSDQRLELVAQQFPSPMPTFVMPDTLRAQLVTYLRSVD
;
A
#
# COMPACT_ATOMS: atom_id res chain seq x y z
N MET A 1 -20.37 55.53 29.86
CA MET A 1 -19.23 55.93 30.69
C MET A 1 -18.87 54.79 31.63
N ILE A 2 -17.63 54.28 31.53
CA ILE A 2 -16.71 54.00 32.65
C ILE A 2 -17.19 52.87 33.59
N GLN A 3 -16.61 51.66 33.49
CA GLN A 3 -15.60 51.08 34.42
C GLN A 3 -16.01 51.27 35.90
N VAL A 4 -15.95 50.28 36.79
CA VAL A 4 -14.71 49.96 37.54
C VAL A 4 -14.84 48.57 38.18
N ARG A 5 -13.73 47.82 38.10
CA ARG A 5 -13.45 46.52 38.73
C ARG A 5 -13.43 46.59 40.27
N ARG A 6 -13.62 45.44 40.93
CA ARG A 6 -12.60 45.01 41.92
C ARG A 6 -12.53 43.49 42.11
N GLN A 7 -11.31 43.01 42.00
CA GLN A 7 -10.87 41.64 42.21
C GLN A 7 -10.44 41.46 43.67
N TYR A 8 -10.77 40.31 44.26
CA TYR A 8 -10.09 39.64 45.38
C TYR A 8 -10.57 38.18 45.31
N GLY A 9 -9.84 37.15 44.89
CA GLY A 9 -8.42 36.84 44.89
C GLY A 9 -8.29 35.47 45.56
N ARG A 10 -7.81 34.42 44.86
CA ARG A 10 -7.12 33.25 45.46
C ARG A 10 -6.15 32.62 44.44
N PRO A 11 -5.04 32.03 44.90
CA PRO A 11 -3.79 32.07 44.15
C PRO A 11 -3.32 30.71 43.60
N VAL A 12 -2.53 30.82 42.54
CA VAL A 12 -1.35 30.06 42.08
C VAL A 12 -1.29 28.52 42.22
N ARG A 13 -1.25 27.85 41.06
CA ARG A 13 -0.45 26.66 40.73
C ARG A 13 -0.48 26.58 39.19
N GLY A 14 0.52 27.01 38.41
CA GLY A 14 1.91 26.56 38.36
C GLY A 14 2.07 25.60 37.18
N GLY A 15 2.83 25.99 36.13
CA GLY A 15 3.24 25.12 35.00
C GLY A 15 2.68 25.54 33.63
N ARG A 16 3.35 26.43 32.89
CA ARG A 16 4.36 26.15 31.83
C ARG A 16 3.80 25.42 30.59
N PHE A 17 3.81 26.16 29.46
CA PHE A 17 4.16 25.71 28.11
C PHE A 17 3.74 24.30 27.68
N ALA A 18 2.90 24.20 26.64
CA ALA A 18 3.37 23.86 25.30
C ALA A 18 2.17 23.64 24.36
N LEU A 19 2.17 24.44 23.30
CA LEU A 19 1.48 24.19 22.04
C LEU A 19 2.02 22.85 21.49
N LEU A 20 1.31 21.74 21.68
CA LEU A 20 1.72 20.46 21.11
C LEU A 20 1.10 20.30 19.72
N VAL A 21 1.87 20.72 18.73
CA VAL A 21 1.72 20.36 17.32
C VAL A 21 1.69 18.83 17.23
N LEU A 22 0.53 18.27 16.87
CA LEU A 22 0.38 16.85 16.52
C LEU A 22 0.97 16.62 15.12
N LEU A 23 2.30 16.64 15.02
CA LEU A 23 3.06 16.01 13.95
C LEU A 23 3.09 14.50 14.28
N VAL A 24 2.04 13.77 13.89
CA VAL A 24 2.09 12.31 13.87
C VAL A 24 2.73 11.90 12.55
N GLY A 25 3.91 11.30 12.68
CA GLY A 25 4.81 10.98 11.60
C GLY A 25 4.22 10.04 10.56
N ALA A 26 4.71 10.19 9.33
CA ALA A 26 4.56 9.21 8.28
C ALA A 26 5.13 7.88 8.78
N ALA A 27 4.25 6.93 9.08
CA ALA A 27 4.62 5.54 9.25
C ALA A 27 5.13 5.03 7.89
N CYS A 28 6.45 5.06 7.71
CA CYS A 28 7.10 4.13 6.80
C CYS A 28 7.07 2.78 7.52
N GLY A 29 5.90 2.14 7.48
CA GLY A 29 5.62 0.88 8.15
C GLY A 29 4.82 0.04 7.18
N GLU A 30 5.28 -1.18 6.96
CA GLU A 30 4.61 -2.20 6.17
C GLU A 30 3.10 -2.16 6.46
N ASP A 31 2.28 -2.02 5.42
CA ASP A 31 0.82 -2.11 5.51
C ASP A 31 0.48 -3.55 5.91
N PRO A 32 0.16 -3.82 7.20
CA PRO A 32 -0.05 -5.18 7.68
C PRO A 32 -1.30 -5.78 7.01
N GLU A 33 -2.27 -4.93 6.66
CA GLU A 33 -3.44 -5.34 5.90
C GLU A 33 -3.06 -5.74 4.47
N GLY A 34 -2.17 -5.00 3.83
CA GLY A 34 -1.68 -5.30 2.48
C GLY A 34 -0.85 -6.59 2.40
N ARG A 35 -0.02 -6.89 3.40
CA ARG A 35 0.68 -8.19 3.48
C ARG A 35 -0.29 -9.34 3.72
N ALA A 36 -1.28 -9.17 4.60
CA ALA A 36 -2.31 -10.17 4.82
C ALA A 36 -3.10 -10.43 3.53
N ALA A 37 -3.52 -9.36 2.84
CA ALA A 37 -4.19 -9.45 1.54
C ALA A 37 -3.38 -10.26 0.52
N TYR A 38 -2.06 -10.05 0.46
CA TYR A 38 -1.16 -10.81 -0.42
C TYR A 38 -1.18 -12.31 -0.10
N VAL A 39 -1.04 -12.67 1.17
CA VAL A 39 -1.00 -14.07 1.62
C VAL A 39 -2.35 -14.75 1.43
N GLU A 40 -3.43 -14.13 1.89
CA GLU A 40 -4.79 -14.68 1.89
C GLU A 40 -5.35 -14.82 0.46
N SER A 41 -4.96 -13.93 -0.45
CA SER A 41 -5.32 -14.03 -1.88
C SER A 41 -4.56 -15.14 -2.62
N GLY A 42 -3.62 -15.83 -1.95
CA GLY A 42 -2.86 -16.95 -2.51
C GLY A 42 -1.74 -16.55 -3.46
N CYS A 43 -1.39 -15.25 -3.55
CA CYS A 43 -0.31 -14.74 -4.38
C CYS A 43 1.07 -15.42 -4.13
N PRO A 44 1.45 -15.77 -2.88
CA PRO A 44 2.72 -16.45 -2.60
C PRO A 44 2.90 -17.79 -3.33
N ARG A 45 1.80 -18.47 -3.73
CA ARG A 45 1.87 -19.76 -4.42
C ARG A 45 2.67 -19.66 -5.72
N CYS A 46 2.57 -18.53 -6.42
CA CYS A 46 3.27 -18.31 -7.68
C CYS A 46 4.42 -17.31 -7.54
N HIS A 47 4.28 -16.32 -6.66
CA HIS A 47 5.23 -15.20 -6.55
C HIS A 47 6.17 -15.29 -5.33
N GLY A 48 6.05 -16.34 -4.51
CA GLY A 48 6.88 -16.57 -3.32
C GLY A 48 6.42 -15.76 -2.11
N SER A 49 6.63 -16.25 -0.89
CA SER A 49 6.26 -15.53 0.34
C SER A 49 7.03 -14.22 0.54
N ASP A 50 8.19 -14.09 -0.12
CA ASP A 50 9.13 -12.98 -0.07
C ASP A 50 9.19 -12.18 -1.38
N LEU A 51 8.22 -12.41 -2.28
CA LEU A 51 8.10 -11.75 -3.59
C LEU A 51 9.24 -12.05 -4.56
N GLN A 52 10.10 -13.04 -4.28
CA GLN A 52 11.22 -13.41 -5.16
C GLN A 52 10.80 -14.16 -6.43
N GLY A 53 9.53 -14.55 -6.54
CA GLY A 53 9.05 -15.40 -7.62
C GLY A 53 9.30 -16.88 -7.34
N THR A 54 8.70 -17.71 -8.18
CA THR A 54 8.89 -19.16 -8.17
C THR A 54 9.01 -19.68 -9.60
N ARG A 55 9.02 -21.00 -9.79
CA ARG A 55 8.90 -21.58 -11.14
C ARG A 55 7.53 -21.35 -11.78
N LEU A 56 6.53 -20.90 -11.02
CA LEU A 56 5.17 -20.66 -11.50
C LEU A 56 4.90 -19.19 -11.85
N GLY A 57 5.70 -18.25 -11.34
CA GLY A 57 5.50 -16.83 -11.59
C GLY A 57 6.73 -15.99 -11.26
N PRO A 58 6.87 -14.81 -11.88
CA PRO A 58 8.04 -13.95 -11.73
C PRO A 58 8.15 -13.33 -10.33
N SER A 59 9.30 -12.73 -10.04
CA SER A 59 9.44 -11.84 -8.89
C SER A 59 8.49 -10.64 -9.01
N LEU A 60 8.01 -10.17 -7.85
CA LEU A 60 7.22 -8.95 -7.70
C LEU A 60 8.04 -7.83 -7.02
N LYS A 61 9.37 -7.92 -7.03
CA LYS A 61 10.26 -6.82 -6.65
C LYS A 61 10.59 -5.96 -7.87
N GLY A 62 10.91 -4.69 -7.68
CA GLY A 62 11.24 -3.80 -8.81
C GLY A 62 10.02 -3.30 -9.58
N LEU A 63 8.79 -3.42 -9.04
CA LEU A 63 7.57 -3.12 -9.78
C LEU A 63 7.44 -1.63 -10.13
N ASN A 64 7.90 -0.74 -9.27
CA ASN A 64 7.83 0.71 -9.40
C ASN A 64 8.62 1.22 -10.61
N ALA A 65 9.55 0.43 -11.17
CA ALA A 65 10.23 0.74 -12.42
C ALA A 65 9.34 0.59 -13.67
N HIS A 66 8.25 -0.18 -13.57
CA HIS A 66 7.37 -0.53 -14.68
C HIS A 66 5.90 -0.17 -14.45
N TRP A 67 5.54 0.18 -13.23
CA TRP A 67 4.15 0.37 -12.83
C TRP A 67 3.97 1.63 -12.00
N ASP A 68 3.02 2.47 -12.42
CA ASP A 68 2.37 3.43 -11.54
C ASP A 68 1.22 2.75 -10.78
N ARG A 69 0.58 3.50 -9.86
CA ARG A 69 -0.49 2.96 -9.02
C ARG A 69 -1.69 2.54 -9.87
N GLU A 70 -2.08 3.40 -10.80
CA GLU A 70 -3.25 3.27 -11.66
C GLU A 70 -3.08 2.07 -12.59
N GLY A 71 -1.93 1.94 -13.24
CA GLY A 71 -1.57 0.84 -14.13
C GLY A 71 -1.53 -0.49 -13.40
N LEU A 72 -0.90 -0.55 -12.21
CA LEU A 72 -0.89 -1.79 -11.42
C LEU A 72 -2.31 -2.19 -10.96
N THR A 73 -3.12 -1.20 -10.56
CA THR A 73 -4.53 -1.43 -10.18
C THR A 73 -5.32 -2.00 -11.35
N ALA A 74 -5.18 -1.42 -12.54
CA ALA A 74 -5.85 -1.88 -13.75
C ALA A 74 -5.39 -3.27 -14.19
N PHE A 75 -4.08 -3.55 -14.08
CA PHE A 75 -3.52 -4.87 -14.36
C PHE A 75 -4.10 -5.94 -13.44
N LEU A 76 -4.12 -5.71 -12.11
CA LEU A 76 -4.68 -6.66 -11.15
C LEU A 76 -6.18 -6.88 -11.34
N ALA A 77 -6.90 -5.95 -11.96
CA ALA A 77 -8.31 -6.13 -12.30
C ALA A 77 -8.52 -7.05 -13.51
N ARG A 78 -7.64 -6.99 -14.52
CA ARG A 78 -7.79 -7.73 -15.78
C ARG A 78 -6.43 -8.14 -16.38
N PRO A 79 -5.68 -9.05 -15.74
CA PRO A 79 -4.31 -9.39 -16.15
C PRO A 79 -4.22 -9.94 -17.58
N ASP A 80 -5.21 -10.74 -17.99
CA ASP A 80 -5.28 -11.31 -19.35
C ASP A 80 -5.33 -10.24 -20.45
N SER A 81 -5.99 -9.11 -20.19
CA SER A 81 -6.12 -8.03 -21.18
C SER A 81 -4.82 -7.27 -21.43
N PHE A 82 -3.95 -7.22 -20.42
CA PHE A 82 -2.63 -6.58 -20.51
C PHE A 82 -1.59 -7.49 -21.15
N ARG A 83 -1.68 -8.81 -20.95
CA ARG A 83 -0.76 -9.77 -21.57
C ARG A 83 -0.72 -9.63 -23.09
N THR A 84 -1.85 -9.32 -23.72
CA THR A 84 -1.93 -9.21 -25.19
C THR A 84 -1.62 -7.82 -25.73
N SER A 85 -1.52 -6.80 -24.87
CA SER A 85 -1.31 -5.41 -25.29
C SER A 85 0.04 -4.81 -24.87
N ASP A 86 0.76 -5.46 -23.94
CA ASP A 86 2.10 -5.08 -23.50
C ASP A 86 3.11 -6.18 -23.86
N GLN A 87 4.03 -5.85 -24.77
CA GLN A 87 5.09 -6.76 -25.24
C GLN A 87 5.95 -7.32 -24.09
N ARG A 88 6.24 -6.52 -23.04
CA ARG A 88 7.01 -6.98 -21.88
C ARG A 88 6.24 -8.07 -21.14
N LEU A 89 4.93 -7.91 -20.96
CA LEU A 89 4.10 -8.91 -20.27
C LEU A 89 3.89 -10.15 -21.12
N GLU A 90 3.82 -10.01 -22.44
CA GLU A 90 3.82 -11.15 -23.36
C GLU A 90 5.11 -11.99 -23.20
N LEU A 91 6.28 -11.34 -23.21
CA LEU A 91 7.58 -12.00 -23.02
C LEU A 91 7.72 -12.65 -21.64
N VAL A 92 7.19 -12.01 -20.59
CA VAL A 92 7.15 -12.61 -19.25
C VAL A 92 6.25 -13.84 -19.26
N ALA A 93 5.06 -13.77 -19.85
CA ALA A 93 4.12 -14.89 -19.87
C ALA A 93 4.66 -16.13 -20.60
N GLN A 94 5.51 -15.95 -21.62
CA GLN A 94 6.17 -17.06 -22.33
C GLN A 94 7.18 -17.82 -21.45
N GLN A 95 7.68 -17.22 -20.36
CA GLN A 95 8.69 -17.83 -19.48
C GLN A 95 8.08 -18.70 -18.38
N PHE A 96 6.78 -18.57 -18.11
CA PHE A 96 6.12 -19.25 -16.99
C PHE A 96 5.02 -20.19 -17.48
N PRO A 97 4.88 -21.38 -16.88
CA PRO A 97 3.94 -22.40 -17.34
C PRO A 97 2.48 -22.10 -17.00
N SER A 98 2.23 -21.15 -16.10
CA SER A 98 0.89 -20.83 -15.60
C SER A 98 0.56 -19.37 -15.88
N PRO A 99 -0.57 -19.07 -16.55
CA PRO A 99 -1.02 -17.69 -16.70
C PRO A 99 -1.40 -17.13 -15.33
N MET A 100 -1.16 -15.83 -15.12
CA MET A 100 -1.67 -15.16 -13.94
C MET A 100 -3.20 -15.16 -13.98
N PRO A 101 -3.88 -15.73 -12.97
CA PRO A 101 -5.33 -15.85 -13.00
C PRO A 101 -5.99 -14.49 -12.84
N THR A 102 -7.19 -14.34 -13.40
CA THR A 102 -8.06 -13.20 -13.10
C THR A 102 -8.62 -13.36 -11.68
N PHE A 103 -8.35 -12.39 -10.82
CA PHE A 103 -8.83 -12.39 -9.44
C PHE A 103 -10.06 -11.50 -9.30
N VAL A 104 -11.18 -12.11 -8.91
CA VAL A 104 -12.36 -11.36 -8.47
C VAL A 104 -12.17 -11.00 -7.00
N MET A 105 -11.93 -9.73 -6.72
CA MET A 105 -11.72 -9.19 -5.39
C MET A 105 -12.38 -7.81 -5.24
N PRO A 106 -12.75 -7.40 -4.01
CA PRO A 106 -13.20 -6.04 -3.73
C PRO A 106 -12.14 -4.99 -4.08
N ASP A 107 -12.58 -3.80 -4.47
CA ASP A 107 -11.65 -2.71 -4.81
C ASP A 107 -10.79 -2.26 -3.63
N THR A 108 -11.32 -2.38 -2.40
CA THR A 108 -10.57 -2.13 -1.17
C THR A 108 -9.39 -3.09 -1.02
N LEU A 109 -9.62 -4.39 -1.24
CA LEU A 109 -8.56 -5.42 -1.18
C LEU A 109 -7.52 -5.21 -2.28
N ARG A 110 -7.97 -4.84 -3.49
CA ARG A 110 -7.07 -4.51 -4.60
C ARG A 110 -6.19 -3.31 -4.28
N ALA A 111 -6.75 -2.26 -3.68
CA ALA A 111 -6.01 -1.07 -3.28
C ALA A 111 -4.97 -1.36 -2.18
N GLN A 112 -5.28 -2.25 -1.22
CA GLN A 112 -4.34 -2.74 -0.21
C GLN A 112 -3.19 -3.51 -0.86
N LEU A 113 -3.48 -4.43 -1.79
CA LEU A 113 -2.45 -5.15 -2.55
C LEU A 113 -1.53 -4.20 -3.31
N VAL A 114 -2.09 -3.23 -4.04
CA VAL A 114 -1.28 -2.25 -4.79
C VAL A 114 -0.42 -1.41 -3.86
N THR A 115 -0.93 -1.04 -2.69
CA THR A 115 -0.16 -0.29 -1.70
C THR A 115 1.00 -1.11 -1.15
N TYR A 116 0.76 -2.37 -0.79
CA TYR A 116 1.79 -3.29 -0.34
C TYR A 116 2.83 -3.60 -1.41
N LEU A 117 2.42 -3.99 -2.62
CA LEU A 117 3.35 -4.35 -3.70
C LEU A 117 4.26 -3.21 -4.12
N ARG A 118 3.82 -1.95 -3.95
CA ARG A 118 4.63 -0.77 -4.25
C ARG A 118 5.46 -0.28 -3.07
N SER A 119 5.18 -0.73 -1.84
CA SER A 119 5.95 -0.37 -0.65
C SER A 119 7.14 -1.31 -0.39
N VAL A 120 7.11 -2.51 -0.97
CA VAL A 120 8.16 -3.55 -0.85
C VAL A 120 9.22 -3.47 -1.95
N ASP A 121 9.23 -2.36 -2.70
CA ASP A 121 10.15 -2.08 -3.80
C ASP A 121 11.49 -1.52 -3.34
#